data_AF-A0A4Q0VY54-F1
#
_entry.id   AF-A0A4Q0VY54-F1
#
_cell.length_a   1.000
_cell.length_b   1.000
_cell.length_c   1.000
_cell.angle_alpha   90.00
_cell.angle_beta   90.00
_cell.angle_gamma   90.00
#
_symmetry.space_group_name_H-M   'P 1'
#
loop_
_entity.id
_entity.type
_entity.pdbx_description
1 polymer ?
#
loop_
_entity_poly.entity_id
_entity_poly.type
_entity_poly.pdbx_seq_one_letter_code
_entity_poly.pdbx_strand_id
1 'polypeptide(L)'
;MKQLFITLIALFLIVGCGPSDLEKIQEITSDAHHKGKITKIDDRVLVQELIANYYPTPVVVSLLVSNKTEILDANDNKIDFSELRKGQLVEVWVDGWRESDPLKAGALKIKLIQ
;
A
#
# COMPACT_ATOMS: atom_id res chain seq x y z
N MET A 1 52.59 17.08 -31.10
CA MET A 1 53.24 17.27 -29.79
C MET A 1 52.45 16.49 -28.73
N LYS A 2 53.13 15.53 -28.11
CA LYS A 2 52.94 14.84 -26.82
C LYS A 2 51.50 14.63 -26.27
N GLN A 3 51.19 13.33 -26.11
CA GLN A 3 50.22 12.79 -25.17
C GLN A 3 50.46 13.27 -23.73
N LEU A 4 49.39 13.37 -22.93
CA LEU A 4 49.42 12.91 -21.55
C LEU A 4 48.02 12.46 -21.08
N PHE A 5 47.87 11.14 -20.98
CA PHE A 5 46.88 10.45 -20.15
C PHE A 5 47.07 10.82 -18.68
N ILE A 6 46.00 11.16 -17.93
CA ILE A 6 45.79 10.66 -16.56
C ILE A 6 44.28 10.51 -16.34
N THR A 7 43.83 9.26 -16.35
CA THR A 7 42.53 8.79 -15.87
C THR A 7 42.70 8.33 -14.42
N LEU A 8 41.90 8.85 -13.47
CA LEU A 8 41.63 8.22 -12.17
C LEU A 8 40.36 8.89 -11.57
N ILE A 9 39.16 8.44 -11.93
CA ILE A 9 38.33 7.42 -11.23
C ILE A 9 38.15 7.69 -9.72
N ALA A 10 36.98 8.28 -9.46
CA ALA A 10 35.98 7.96 -8.43
C ALA A 10 36.39 7.88 -6.95
N LEU A 11 35.79 8.78 -6.17
CA LEU A 11 35.06 8.35 -4.98
C LEU A 11 33.71 9.07 -4.93
N PHE A 12 32.70 8.38 -5.47
CA PHE A 12 31.28 8.67 -5.29
C PHE A 12 30.96 8.65 -3.78
N LEU A 13 30.83 9.83 -3.17
CA LEU A 13 30.04 9.99 -1.94
C LEU A 13 28.64 10.44 -2.34
N ILE A 14 27.95 9.59 -3.10
CA ILE A 14 26.50 9.62 -3.07
C ILE A 14 26.14 8.77 -1.87
N VAL A 15 25.93 9.42 -0.73
CA VAL A 15 25.09 8.86 0.32
C VAL A 15 23.73 8.72 -0.34
N GLY A 16 23.49 7.55 -0.95
CA GLY A 16 22.18 7.13 -1.36
C GLY A 16 21.38 6.98 -0.08
N CYS A 17 20.74 8.07 0.35
CA CYS A 17 19.46 7.96 1.02
C CYS A 17 18.59 7.23 0.00
N GLY A 18 18.52 5.90 0.13
CA GLY A 18 17.66 5.10 -0.72
C GLY A 18 16.27 5.71 -0.64
N PRO A 19 15.53 5.77 -1.76
CA PRO A 19 14.14 6.21 -1.68
C PRO A 19 13.48 5.32 -0.63
N SER A 20 13.08 5.90 0.49
CA SER A 20 12.22 5.21 1.45
C SER A 20 11.05 4.67 0.65
N ASP A 21 10.62 3.43 0.89
CA ASP A 21 9.52 2.75 0.17
C ASP A 21 8.19 3.55 0.09
N LEU A 22 8.15 4.72 0.73
CA LEU A 22 7.15 5.78 0.67
C LEU A 22 7.13 6.59 -0.64
N GLU A 23 8.21 6.62 -1.42
CA GLU A 23 8.36 7.62 -2.50
C GLU A 23 7.80 7.22 -3.87
N LYS A 24 7.09 6.09 -3.99
CA LYS A 24 6.40 5.76 -5.24
C LYS A 24 5.23 4.82 -5.06
N ILE A 25 4.28 5.20 -4.20
CA ILE A 25 2.90 4.89 -4.57
C ILE A 25 2.56 5.87 -5.68
N GLN A 26 2.92 5.46 -6.90
CA GLN A 26 2.48 6.01 -8.17
C GLN A 26 1.04 6.51 -8.00
N GLU A 27 0.71 7.69 -8.56
CA GLU A 27 -0.68 8.07 -8.80
C GLU A 27 -1.35 6.95 -9.60
N ILE A 28 -1.84 5.94 -8.90
CA ILE A 28 -2.67 4.91 -9.48
C ILE A 28 -4.01 5.62 -9.55
N THR A 29 -4.49 5.83 -10.77
CA THR A 29 -5.85 6.24 -11.11
C THR A 29 -6.83 5.14 -10.70
N SER A 30 -6.78 4.74 -9.43
CA SER A 30 -7.62 3.71 -8.84
C SER A 30 -8.85 4.40 -8.27
N ASP A 31 -10.02 3.81 -8.50
CA ASP A 31 -11.28 4.20 -7.89
C ASP A 31 -11.47 3.58 -6.50
N ALA A 32 -10.42 2.96 -5.95
CA ALA A 32 -10.41 2.44 -4.59
C ALA A 32 -10.72 3.56 -3.59
N HIS A 33 -11.58 3.26 -2.62
CA HIS A 33 -11.91 4.20 -1.55
C HIS A 33 -10.74 4.38 -0.59
N HIS A 34 -9.94 3.33 -0.38
CA HIS A 34 -8.77 3.34 0.50
C HIS A 34 -7.57 2.67 -0.11
N LYS A 35 -6.39 3.15 0.27
CA LYS A 35 -5.11 2.57 -0.11
C LYS A 35 -4.14 2.58 1.05
N GLY A 36 -3.63 1.41 1.40
CA GLY A 36 -2.83 1.31 2.61
C GLY A 36 -2.14 -0.01 2.84
N LYS A 37 -1.58 -0.13 4.04
CA LYS A 37 -0.86 -1.32 4.50
C LYS A 37 -1.71 -2.10 5.49
N ILE A 38 -1.79 -3.42 5.32
CA ILE A 38 -2.43 -4.28 6.31
C ILE A 38 -1.61 -4.28 7.60
N THR A 39 -2.21 -3.85 8.71
CA THR A 39 -1.55 -3.80 10.03
C THR A 39 -1.99 -4.91 10.96
N LYS A 40 -3.19 -5.47 10.76
CA LYS A 40 -3.75 -6.58 11.52
C LYS A 40 -4.75 -7.39 10.69
N ILE A 41 -4.80 -8.70 10.93
CA ILE A 41 -5.78 -9.63 10.37
C ILE A 41 -6.30 -10.47 11.53
N ASP A 42 -7.58 -10.33 11.84
CA ASP A 42 -8.33 -11.11 12.83
C ASP A 42 -9.75 -11.40 12.31
N ASP A 43 -10.78 -11.09 13.08
CA ASP A 43 -12.17 -11.03 12.59
C ASP A 43 -12.37 -9.92 11.56
N ARG A 44 -11.43 -8.96 11.49
CA ARG A 44 -11.41 -7.84 10.55
C ARG A 44 -10.01 -7.64 9.97
N VAL A 45 -9.93 -6.90 8.88
CA VAL A 45 -8.65 -6.45 8.32
C VAL A 45 -8.47 -4.99 8.70
N LEU A 46 -7.39 -4.68 9.41
CA LEU A 46 -7.01 -3.29 9.67
C LEU A 46 -6.06 -2.82 8.59
N VAL A 47 -6.42 -1.74 7.91
CA VAL A 47 -5.60 -1.09 6.88
C VAL A 47 -5.24 0.30 7.37
N GLN A 48 -3.94 0.57 7.48
CA GLN A 48 -3.43 1.91 7.72
C GLN A 48 -3.25 2.61 6.38
N GLU A 49 -4.00 3.67 6.15
CA GLU A 49 -3.91 4.45 4.92
C GLU A 49 -2.54 5.12 4.80
N LEU A 50 -1.96 5.02 3.61
CA LEU A 50 -0.65 5.62 3.29
C LEU A 50 -0.79 6.96 2.57
N ILE A 51 -1.98 7.26 2.05
CA ILE A 51 -2.31 8.52 1.40
C ILE A 51 -3.53 9.09 2.10
N ALA A 52 -3.31 9.80 3.21
CA ALA A 52 -4.33 10.65 3.78
C ALA A 52 -4.28 11.98 3.04
N ASN A 53 -4.93 12.09 1.88
CA ASN A 53 -5.01 13.35 1.12
C ASN A 53 -5.64 14.51 1.94
N TYR A 54 -6.22 14.21 3.10
CA TYR A 54 -7.00 15.15 3.89
C TYR A 54 -6.66 15.21 5.39
N TYR A 55 -5.93 14.24 5.95
CA TYR A 55 -5.66 14.16 7.38
C TYR A 55 -4.16 14.09 7.70
N PRO A 56 -3.66 14.88 8.66
CA PRO A 56 -2.24 14.85 9.05
C PRO A 56 -1.84 13.57 9.78
N THR A 57 -2.82 12.73 10.19
CA THR A 57 -2.59 11.47 10.88
C THR A 57 -3.00 10.28 9.99
N PRO A 58 -2.22 9.19 9.97
CA PRO A 58 -2.61 7.97 9.28
C PRO A 58 -3.97 7.48 9.79
N VAL A 59 -4.95 7.36 8.90
CA VAL A 59 -6.27 6.81 9.21
C VAL A 59 -6.17 5.29 9.21
N VAL A 60 -6.75 4.65 10.22
CA VAL A 60 -6.90 3.19 10.25
C VAL A 60 -8.34 2.86 9.91
N VAL A 61 -8.53 1.96 8.95
CA VAL A 61 -9.84 1.46 8.51
C VAL A 61 -9.95 0.00 8.91
N SER A 62 -11.07 -0.35 9.54
CA SER A 62 -11.41 -1.69 10.01
C SER A 62 -12.46 -2.34 9.11
N LEU A 63 -11.99 -3.28 8.29
CA LEU A 63 -12.76 -3.90 7.22
C LEU A 63 -13.37 -5.21 7.70
N LEU A 64 -14.69 -5.33 7.56
CA LEU A 64 -15.36 -6.63 7.65
C LEU A 64 -15.23 -7.33 6.29
N VAL A 65 -14.56 -8.48 6.28
CA VAL A 65 -14.44 -9.33 5.10
C VAL A 65 -15.46 -10.45 5.21
N SER A 66 -16.18 -10.73 4.12
CA SER A 66 -17.21 -11.76 4.06
C SER A 66 -17.03 -12.64 2.82
N ASN A 67 -17.87 -13.66 2.67
CA ASN A 67 -17.90 -14.49 1.47
C ASN A 67 -18.33 -13.73 0.18
N LYS A 68 -18.79 -12.48 0.30
CA LYS A 68 -19.10 -11.60 -0.83
C LYS A 68 -17.94 -10.68 -1.22
N THR A 69 -16.89 -10.63 -0.40
CA THR A 69 -15.71 -9.80 -0.67
C THR A 69 -14.87 -10.46 -1.75
N GLU A 70 -14.57 -9.74 -2.83
CA GLU A 70 -13.60 -10.19 -3.84
C GLU A 70 -12.18 -9.88 -3.35
N ILE A 71 -11.31 -10.89 -3.32
CA ILE A 71 -9.91 -10.72 -2.91
C ILE A 71 -9.02 -11.11 -4.08
N LEU A 72 -8.19 -10.17 -4.53
CA LEU A 72 -7.31 -10.34 -5.68
C LEU A 72 -5.84 -10.13 -5.31
N ASP A 73 -4.95 -10.86 -5.99
CA ASP A 73 -3.53 -10.55 -6.01
C ASP A 73 -3.22 -9.35 -6.94
N ALA A 74 -1.94 -8.99 -7.06
CA ALA A 74 -1.50 -7.90 -7.92
C ALA A 74 -1.72 -8.14 -9.43
N ASN A 75 -1.91 -9.41 -9.83
CA ASN A 75 -2.13 -9.83 -11.21
C ASN A 75 -3.63 -10.05 -11.52
N ASP A 76 -4.53 -9.59 -10.65
CA ASP A 76 -5.99 -9.76 -10.75
C ASP A 76 -6.47 -11.22 -10.65
N ASN A 77 -5.65 -12.12 -10.12
CA ASN A 77 -6.09 -13.48 -9.79
C ASN A 77 -6.85 -13.49 -8.47
N LYS A 78 -7.93 -14.25 -8.39
CA LYS A 78 -8.64 -14.49 -7.12
C LYS A 78 -7.75 -15.30 -6.17
N ILE A 79 -7.65 -14.81 -4.94
CA ILE A 79 -6.93 -15.46 -3.84
C ILE A 79 -7.84 -15.63 -2.63
N ASP A 80 -7.47 -16.53 -1.73
CA ASP A 80 -8.21 -16.76 -0.50
C ASP A 80 -7.88 -15.72 0.58
N PHE A 81 -8.82 -15.46 1.49
CA PHE A 81 -8.58 -14.60 2.66
C PHE A 81 -7.36 -15.06 3.47
N SER A 82 -7.13 -16.37 3.51
CA SER A 82 -5.96 -16.99 4.16
C SER A 82 -4.64 -16.70 3.48
N GLU A 83 -4.60 -15.95 2.37
CA GLU A 83 -3.38 -15.50 1.70
C GLU A 83 -3.02 -14.06 2.07
N LEU A 84 -3.94 -13.31 2.70
CA LEU A 84 -3.66 -11.98 3.21
C LEU A 84 -2.68 -12.02 4.38
N ARG A 85 -1.72 -11.10 4.40
CA ARG A 85 -0.67 -11.00 5.41
C ARG A 85 -0.51 -9.57 5.88
N LYS A 86 -0.22 -9.43 7.18
CA LYS A 86 0.26 -8.17 7.73
C LYS A 86 1.47 -7.69 6.92
N GLY A 87 1.46 -6.43 6.55
CA GLY A 87 2.52 -5.78 5.80
C GLY A 87 2.26 -5.62 4.31
N GLN A 88 1.31 -6.36 3.74
CA GLN A 88 0.93 -6.21 2.34
C GLN A 88 0.26 -4.85 2.07
N LEU A 89 0.51 -4.33 0.87
CA LEU A 89 -0.12 -3.12 0.36
C LEU A 89 -1.37 -3.47 -0.43
N VAL A 90 -2.46 -2.76 -0.14
CA VAL A 90 -3.77 -3.06 -0.67
C VAL A 90 -4.53 -1.82 -1.11
N GLU A 91 -5.32 -1.98 -2.16
CA GLU A 91 -6.43 -1.13 -2.53
C GLU A 91 -7.74 -1.77 -2.05
N VAL A 92 -8.64 -0.95 -1.52
CA VAL A 92 -9.87 -1.41 -0.89
C VAL A 92 -11.07 -0.61 -1.38
N TRP A 93 -12.09 -1.35 -1.81
CA TRP A 93 -13.42 -0.84 -2.13
C TRP A 93 -14.38 -1.34 -1.06
N VAL A 94 -15.37 -0.51 -0.72
CA VAL A 94 -16.28 -0.76 0.39
C VAL A 94 -17.71 -0.43 0.03
N ASP A 95 -18.65 -1.00 0.77
CA ASP A 95 -20.07 -0.64 0.74
C ASP A 95 -20.42 0.18 1.98
N GLY A 96 -20.28 1.50 1.85
CA GLY A 96 -20.57 2.46 2.91
C GLY A 96 -19.64 2.41 4.12
N TRP A 97 -19.93 3.29 5.08
CA TRP A 97 -19.10 3.55 6.26
C TRP A 97 -19.95 3.58 7.51
N ARG A 98 -19.36 3.17 8.62
CA ARG A 98 -19.91 3.39 9.96
C ARG A 98 -18.96 4.30 10.71
N GLU A 99 -19.48 5.45 11.10
CA GLU A 99 -18.75 6.41 11.93
C GLU A 99 -18.34 5.74 13.25
N SER A 100 -17.03 5.58 13.43
CA SER A 100 -16.39 4.91 14.57
C SER A 100 -14.89 5.16 14.56
N ASP A 101 -14.21 4.82 15.66
CA ASP A 101 -12.75 4.87 15.78
C ASP A 101 -12.20 3.46 16.11
N PRO A 102 -11.46 2.79 15.21
CA PRO A 102 -11.21 3.18 13.82
C PRO A 102 -12.48 3.15 12.95
N LEU A 103 -12.45 3.82 11.80
CA LEU A 103 -13.54 3.79 10.82
C LEU A 103 -13.85 2.35 10.41
N LYS A 104 -15.14 1.99 10.34
CA LYS A 104 -15.58 0.63 10.03
C LYS A 104 -16.30 0.59 8.70
N ALA A 105 -15.96 -0.38 7.86
CA ALA A 105 -16.60 -0.59 6.57
C ALA A 105 -16.75 -2.09 6.24
N GLY A 106 -17.69 -2.43 5.36
CA GLY A 106 -17.76 -3.75 4.74
C GLY A 106 -16.95 -3.75 3.45
N ALA A 107 -16.01 -4.67 3.30
CA ALA A 107 -15.18 -4.74 2.10
C ALA A 107 -15.95 -5.37 0.93
N LEU A 108 -16.04 -4.66 -0.19
CA LEU A 108 -16.51 -5.20 -1.47
C LEU A 108 -15.37 -5.89 -2.21
N LYS A 109 -14.20 -5.25 -2.23
CA LYS A 109 -13.01 -5.74 -2.91
C LYS A 109 -11.75 -5.36 -2.15
N ILE A 110 -10.78 -6.27 -2.10
CA ILE A 110 -9.41 -6.03 -1.63
C ILE A 110 -8.46 -6.52 -2.72
N LYS A 111 -7.58 -5.65 -3.21
CA LYS A 111 -6.57 -6.00 -4.22
C LYS A 111 -5.17 -5.77 -3.67
N LEU A 112 -4.32 -6.79 -3.68
CA LEU A 112 -2.89 -6.62 -3.42
C LEU A 112 -2.27 -5.79 -4.54
N ILE A 113 -1.31 -4.94 -4.22
CA ILE A 113 -0.65 -4.07 -5.21
C ILE A 113 0.78 -4.54 -5.48
N GLN A 114 1.30 -5.45 -4.66
CA GLN A 114 2.67 -5.95 -4.67
C GLN A 114 2.72 -7.40 -4.22
#